data_AF-A0A7W9CKD5-F1
#
_entry.id   AF-A0A7W9CKD5-F1
#
_cell.length_a   1.000
_cell.length_b   1.000
_cell.length_c   1.000
_cell.angle_alpha   90.00
_cell.angle_beta   90.00
_cell.angle_gamma   90.00
#
_symmetry.space_group_name_H-M   'P 1'
#
loop_
_entity.id
_entity.type
_entity.pdbx_description
1 polymer ?
#
loop_
_entity_poly.entity_id
_entity_poly.type
_entity_poly.pdbx_seq_one_letter_code
_entity_poly.pdbx_strand_id
1 'polypeptide(L)'
;MSVGAEPGPAYLWRMTDETLPESLPEAPVFNADIPHATPERPISDAARQALIEAAARRSAEADLAAGVTEHGGPAGPEPTRYGDWELKGLAIDF
;
A
#
# COMPACT_ATOMS: atom_id res chain seq x y z
N MET A 1 -44.29 21.99 4.19
CA MET A 1 -43.73 21.05 3.22
C MET A 1 -42.55 20.38 3.91
N SER A 2 -42.76 19.16 4.41
CA SER A 2 -41.81 18.46 5.27
C SER A 2 -40.71 17.84 4.42
N VAL A 3 -39.45 18.08 4.77
CA VAL A 3 -38.28 17.51 4.10
C VAL A 3 -38.20 16.04 4.51
N GLY A 4 -38.51 15.14 3.58
CA GLY A 4 -38.41 13.70 3.79
C GLY A 4 -36.95 13.32 3.95
N ALA A 5 -36.56 12.88 5.15
CA ALA A 5 -35.30 12.22 5.37
C ALA A 5 -35.38 10.81 4.75
N GLU A 6 -34.62 10.59 3.68
CA GLU A 6 -34.41 9.27 3.08
C GLU A 6 -33.73 8.35 4.12
N PRO A 7 -34.34 7.22 4.52
CA PRO A 7 -33.66 6.29 5.41
C PRO A 7 -32.52 5.60 4.63
N GLY A 8 -31.30 5.69 5.16
CA GLY A 8 -30.15 4.94 4.64
C GLY A 8 -30.42 3.43 4.63
N PRO A 9 -29.75 2.66 3.75
CA PRO A 9 -30.09 1.26 3.55
C PRO A 9 -29.84 0.43 4.81
N ALA A 10 -30.93 -0.03 5.42
CA ALA A 10 -30.91 -1.03 6.48
C ALA A 10 -30.59 -2.39 5.85
N TYR A 11 -29.40 -2.94 6.13
CA TYR A 11 -29.08 -4.32 5.77
C TYR A 11 -29.85 -5.28 6.70
N LEU A 12 -31.09 -5.57 6.31
CA LEU A 12 -31.92 -6.65 6.82
C LEU A 12 -31.41 -7.97 6.23
N TRP A 13 -30.83 -8.84 7.07
CA TRP A 13 -30.53 -10.22 6.69
C TRP A 13 -31.88 -10.98 6.55
N ARG A 14 -32.43 -11.04 5.33
CA ARG A 14 -33.49 -11.99 4.99
C ARG A 14 -32.93 -13.02 4.01
N MET A 15 -33.12 -14.28 4.39
CA MET A 15 -33.05 -15.46 3.53
C MET A 15 -34.06 -15.33 2.38
N THR A 16 -33.62 -14.90 1.20
CA THR A 16 -34.28 -15.20 -0.08
C THR A 16 -33.22 -15.44 -1.14
N ASP A 17 -33.28 -16.63 -1.72
CA ASP A 17 -32.57 -17.10 -2.91
C ASP A 17 -33.12 -16.40 -4.16
N GLU A 18 -32.84 -15.10 -4.29
CA GLU A 18 -33.09 -14.37 -5.54
C GLU A 18 -31.90 -13.44 -5.82
N THR A 19 -31.09 -13.85 -6.80
CA THR A 19 -30.20 -13.03 -7.63
C THR A 19 -29.46 -11.91 -6.89
N LEU A 20 -28.28 -12.23 -6.35
CA LEU A 20 -27.24 -11.20 -6.16
C LEU A 20 -27.07 -10.47 -7.51
N PRO A 21 -27.01 -9.13 -7.55
CA PRO A 21 -26.54 -8.45 -8.75
C PRO A 21 -25.14 -8.99 -9.06
N GLU A 22 -24.96 -9.54 -10.27
CA GLU A 22 -23.73 -10.17 -10.78
C GLU A 22 -22.47 -9.30 -10.58
N SER A 23 -22.65 -8.00 -10.37
CA SER A 23 -21.57 -7.06 -10.09
C SER A 23 -21.91 -6.17 -8.90
N LEU A 24 -21.15 -6.31 -7.82
CA LEU A 24 -21.01 -5.23 -6.84
C LEU A 24 -20.49 -3.98 -7.57
N PRO A 25 -20.91 -2.75 -7.20
CA PRO A 25 -20.31 -1.56 -7.78
C PRO A 25 -18.81 -1.56 -7.48
N GLU A 26 -17.99 -1.44 -8.52
CA GLU A 26 -16.53 -1.31 -8.41
C GLU A 26 -16.23 -0.15 -7.45
N ALA A 27 -15.45 -0.40 -6.39
CA ALA A 27 -15.07 0.64 -5.45
C ALA A 27 -14.25 1.71 -6.20
N PRO A 28 -14.40 3.01 -5.85
CA PRO A 28 -13.60 4.06 -6.47
C PRO A 28 -12.12 3.83 -6.18
N VAL A 29 -11.30 3.78 -7.24
CA VAL A 29 -9.84 3.69 -7.15
C VAL A 29 -9.26 5.10 -7.00
N PHE A 30 -8.60 5.35 -5.87
CA PHE A 30 -7.90 6.59 -5.57
C PHE A 30 -6.42 6.48 -5.95
N ASN A 31 -5.75 7.62 -6.18
CA ASN A 31 -4.29 7.71 -6.29
C ASN A 31 -3.61 6.85 -7.37
N ALA A 32 -4.33 6.43 -8.42
CA ALA A 32 -3.79 5.55 -9.47
C ALA A 32 -2.56 6.13 -10.19
N ASP A 33 -2.36 7.44 -10.12
CA ASP A 33 -1.24 8.16 -10.72
C ASP A 33 0.01 8.24 -9.82
N ILE A 34 -0.09 7.85 -8.54
CA ILE A 34 1.00 7.98 -7.57
C ILE A 34 1.66 6.62 -7.35
N PRO A 35 2.99 6.51 -7.55
CA PRO A 35 3.69 5.26 -7.30
C PRO A 35 3.65 4.88 -5.82
N HIS A 36 3.30 3.63 -5.52
CA HIS A 36 3.21 3.04 -4.18
C HIS A 36 2.17 3.67 -3.24
N ALA A 37 1.17 4.39 -3.78
CA ALA A 37 0.02 4.81 -3.00
C ALA A 37 -1.03 3.68 -2.88
N THR A 38 -1.75 3.65 -1.77
CA THR A 38 -2.89 2.75 -1.56
C THR A 38 -4.10 3.23 -2.38
N PRO A 39 -4.76 2.36 -3.17
CA PRO A 39 -5.87 2.77 -4.03
C PRO A 39 -7.22 2.94 -3.30
N GLU A 40 -7.35 2.52 -2.04
CA GLU A 40 -8.62 2.44 -1.34
C GLU A 40 -9.04 3.74 -0.65
N ARG A 41 -8.11 4.70 -0.51
CA ARG A 41 -8.34 5.94 0.24
C ARG A 41 -7.61 7.13 -0.37
N PRO A 42 -8.25 8.31 -0.50
CA PRO A 42 -7.55 9.51 -0.94
C PRO A 42 -6.45 9.90 0.07
N ILE A 43 -5.29 10.30 -0.45
CA ILE A 43 -4.18 10.80 0.35
C ILE A 43 -4.12 12.33 0.32
N SER A 44 -3.43 12.94 1.29
CA SER A 44 -3.19 14.38 1.32
C SER A 44 -2.17 14.83 0.26
N ASP A 45 -2.16 16.11 -0.08
CA ASP A 45 -1.20 16.68 -1.05
C ASP A 45 0.25 16.52 -0.59
N ALA A 46 0.50 16.67 0.72
CA ALA A 46 1.82 16.44 1.30
C ALA A 46 2.29 14.98 1.14
N ALA A 47 1.37 14.01 1.32
CA ALA A 47 1.67 12.60 1.12
C ALA A 47 1.95 12.29 -0.37
N ARG A 48 1.19 12.90 -1.29
CA ARG A 48 1.43 12.80 -2.74
C ARG A 48 2.83 13.28 -3.10
N GLN A 49 3.23 14.46 -2.62
CA GLN A 49 4.58 15.01 -2.87
C GLN A 49 5.68 14.09 -2.33
N ALA A 50 5.53 13.60 -1.09
CA ALA A 50 6.51 12.72 -0.47
C ALA A 50 6.70 11.40 -1.24
N LEU A 51 5.61 10.79 -1.72
CA LEU A 51 5.68 9.53 -2.50
C LEU A 51 6.34 9.74 -3.86
N ILE A 52 6.05 10.85 -4.53
CA ILE A 52 6.69 11.21 -5.81
C ILE A 52 8.19 11.42 -5.62
N GLU A 53 8.59 12.17 -4.59
CA GLU A 53 10.01 12.42 -4.28
C GLU A 53 10.74 11.12 -3.91
N ALA A 54 10.11 10.25 -3.11
CA ALA A 54 10.67 8.94 -2.76
C ALA A 54 10.80 8.01 -3.98
N ALA A 55 9.87 8.07 -4.93
CA ALA A 55 10.00 7.35 -6.20
C ALA A 55 11.15 7.90 -7.04
N ALA A 56 11.30 9.22 -7.12
CA ALA A 56 12.41 9.86 -7.82
C ALA A 56 13.77 9.48 -7.21
N ARG A 57 13.90 9.49 -5.88
CA ARG A 57 15.12 9.03 -5.18
C ARG A 57 15.47 7.59 -5.53
N ARG A 58 14.51 6.67 -5.40
CA ARG A 58 14.74 5.25 -5.73
C ARG A 58 15.14 5.04 -7.18
N SER A 59 14.57 5.79 -8.12
CA SER A 59 14.97 5.72 -9.52
C SER A 59 16.41 6.19 -9.74
N ALA A 60 16.88 7.20 -8.99
CA ALA A 60 18.26 7.69 -9.07
C ALA A 60 19.27 6.76 -8.37
N GLU A 61 18.86 6.10 -7.29
CA GLU A 61 19.69 5.16 -6.52
C GLU A 61 19.73 3.77 -7.13
N ALA A 62 18.75 3.38 -7.96
CA ALA A 62 18.71 2.09 -8.64
C ALA A 62 19.98 1.85 -9.50
N ASP A 63 20.54 2.90 -10.09
CA ASP A 63 21.77 2.82 -10.89
C ASP A 63 23.02 2.59 -10.02
N LEU A 64 22.99 2.99 -8.74
CA LEU A 64 24.09 2.80 -7.78
C LEU A 64 24.02 1.44 -7.07
N ALA A 65 22.83 0.85 -6.97
CA ALA A 65 22.60 -0.46 -6.35
C ALA A 65 22.98 -1.65 -7.25
N ALA A 66 23.43 -1.41 -8.48
CA ALA A 66 23.91 -2.41 -9.42
C ALA A 66 25.31 -2.99 -9.05
N GLY A 67 25.58 -3.16 -7.75
CA GLY A 67 26.70 -3.93 -7.26
C GLY A 67 26.50 -5.43 -7.53
N VAL A 68 27.61 -6.18 -7.54
CA VAL A 68 27.63 -7.64 -7.69
C VAL A 68 26.56 -8.27 -6.81
N THR A 69 25.60 -8.98 -7.41
CA THR A 69 24.56 -9.69 -6.67
C THR A 69 25.19 -10.64 -5.69
N GLU A 70 24.99 -10.41 -4.39
CA GLU A 70 25.48 -11.30 -3.36
C GLU A 70 24.65 -12.58 -3.35
N HIS A 71 25.31 -13.72 -3.54
CA HIS A 71 24.66 -15.03 -3.46
C HIS A 71 24.77 -15.57 -2.04
N GLY A 72 23.64 -15.73 -1.37
CA GLY A 72 23.57 -16.28 -0.01
C GLY A 72 23.70 -15.23 1.10
N GLY A 73 23.84 -13.94 0.76
CA GLY A 73 23.77 -12.83 1.71
C GLY A 73 22.38 -12.20 1.81
N PRO A 74 22.15 -11.33 2.82
CA PRO A 74 20.89 -10.62 2.97
C PRO A 74 20.64 -9.65 1.80
N ALA A 75 19.37 -9.35 1.53
CA ALA A 75 18.96 -8.46 0.42
C ALA A 75 19.44 -7.00 0.55
N GLY A 76 20.18 -6.66 1.59
CA GLY A 76 20.63 -5.31 1.93
C GLY A 76 22.09 -5.30 2.37
N PRO A 77 22.61 -4.12 2.79
CA PRO A 77 23.98 -4.00 3.25
C PRO A 77 24.26 -5.00 4.37
N GLU A 78 25.42 -5.63 4.27
CA GLU A 78 25.82 -6.72 5.14
C GLU A 78 25.79 -6.28 6.63
N PRO A 79 25.03 -6.96 7.51
CA PRO A 79 24.80 -6.57 8.90
C PRO A 79 26.07 -6.50 9.76
N THR A 80 27.05 -7.36 9.50
CA THR A 80 28.37 -7.35 10.15
C THR A 80 29.08 -6.01 9.94
N ARG A 81 28.83 -5.33 8.81
CA ARG A 81 29.46 -4.06 8.43
C ARG A 81 28.80 -2.81 9.05
N TYR A 82 27.52 -2.86 9.42
CA TYR A 82 26.77 -1.68 9.88
C TYR A 82 26.08 -1.82 11.25
N GLY A 83 26.18 -2.98 11.91
CA GLY A 83 25.59 -3.19 13.24
C GLY A 83 24.10 -3.56 13.22
N ASP A 84 23.55 -3.87 12.05
CA ASP A 84 22.13 -4.14 11.82
C ASP A 84 21.74 -5.61 12.06
N TRP A 85 22.33 -6.25 13.07
CA TRP A 85 22.08 -7.67 13.42
C TRP A 85 20.67 -7.93 13.95
N GLU A 86 19.87 -6.88 14.12
CA GLU A 86 18.54 -6.95 14.70
C GLU A 86 17.46 -6.80 13.64
N LEU A 87 16.66 -7.87 13.47
CA LEU A 87 15.39 -7.78 12.77
C LEU A 87 14.27 -7.79 13.81
N LYS A 88 13.55 -6.66 13.95
CA LYS A 88 12.46 -6.49 14.94
C LYS A 88 12.91 -6.69 16.40
N GLY A 89 14.12 -6.26 16.74
CA GLY A 89 14.68 -6.36 18.10
C GLY A 89 15.12 -7.76 18.51
N LEU A 90 15.20 -8.68 17.55
CA LEU A 90 15.81 -10.00 17.72
C LEU A 90 17.13 -10.00 16.98
N ALA A 91 18.22 -10.32 17.70
CA ALA A 91 19.48 -10.64 17.06
C ALA A 91 19.27 -11.91 16.23
N ILE A 92 19.42 -11.82 14.91
CA ILE A 92 19.31 -12.94 13.98
C ILE A 92 20.69 -13.22 13.40
N ASP A 93 21.11 -14.48 13.46
CA ASP A 93 22.34 -15.01 12.88
C ASP A 93 21.98 -16.18 11.96
N PHE A 94 22.56 -16.16 10.75
CA PHE A 94 22.35 -17.05 9.58
C PHE A 94 20.93 -17.19 9.01
#